data_AF-A0A932S9Q0-F1
#
_entry.id   AF-A0A932S9Q0-F1
#
_cell.length_a   1.000
_cell.length_b   1.000
_cell.length_c   1.000
_cell.angle_alpha   90.00
_cell.angle_beta   90.00
_cell.angle_gamma   90.00
#
_symmetry.space_group_name_H-M   'P 1'
#
loop_
_entity.id
_entity.type
_entity.pdbx_description
1 polymer ?
#
loop_
_entity_poly.entity_id
_entity_poly.type
_entity_poly.pdbx_seq_one_letter_code
_entity_poly.pdbx_strand_id
1 'polypeptide(L)'
;TAEVRWFGGPRTLDIDILLYGDKVVKTPSLTIPHPRMHERAFVLVPLAEIAPEARHPVLGMTVRELLQRVDAKGVWRFDPEAAYWKGLKRGKLPVPPRST
;
A
#
# COMPACT_ATOMS: atom_id res chain seq x y z
N THR A 1 2.46 32.67 10.71
CA THR A 1 3.62 31.77 10.60
C THR A 1 3.26 30.69 9.61
N ALA A 2 3.90 30.67 8.43
CA ALA A 2 3.62 29.63 7.43
C ALA A 2 4.10 28.28 7.96
N GLU A 3 3.21 27.30 8.03
CA GLU A 3 3.58 25.92 8.38
C GLU A 3 4.61 25.41 7.35
N VAL A 4 5.73 24.89 7.84
CA VAL A 4 6.75 24.27 7.00
C VAL A 4 6.16 22.99 6.40
N ARG A 5 5.83 23.03 5.11
CA ARG A 5 5.34 21.87 4.36
C ARG A 5 6.54 21.02 3.95
N TRP A 6 6.89 20.03 4.77
CA TRP A 6 7.92 19.05 4.43
C TRP A 6 7.45 18.16 3.29
N PHE A 7 8.17 18.19 2.16
CA PHE A 7 7.92 17.26 1.05
C PHE A 7 8.26 15.84 1.52
N GLY A 8 7.23 14.99 1.70
CA GLY A 8 7.41 13.63 2.22
C GLY A 8 7.40 13.46 3.74
N GLY A 9 6.93 14.48 4.50
CA GLY A 9 6.71 14.34 5.95
C GLY A 9 5.53 13.42 6.29
N PRO A 10 5.37 13.05 7.58
CA PRO A 10 4.19 12.33 8.06
C PRO A 10 2.90 13.04 7.64
N ARG A 11 1.92 12.28 7.16
CA ARG A 11 0.59 12.79 6.76
C ARG A 11 -0.47 12.11 7.60
N THR A 12 -1.51 12.85 7.97
CA THR A 12 -2.67 12.30 8.69
C THR A 12 -3.40 11.26 7.84
N LEU A 13 -3.50 11.50 6.52
CA LEU A 13 -4.15 10.60 5.56
C LEU A 13 -3.56 10.82 4.16
N ASP A 14 -3.49 9.75 3.37
CA ASP A 14 -3.15 9.76 1.96
C ASP A 14 -4.14 8.89 1.18
N ILE A 15 -4.59 9.35 0.02
CA ILE A 15 -5.56 8.64 -0.83
C ILE A 15 -5.03 8.64 -2.26
N ASP A 16 -4.70 7.45 -2.75
CA ASP A 16 -4.21 7.22 -4.12
C ASP A 16 -5.25 6.47 -4.96
N ILE A 17 -5.43 6.89 -6.21
CA ILE A 17 -6.19 6.11 -7.21
C ILE A 17 -5.23 5.11 -7.86
N LEU A 18 -5.42 3.82 -7.58
CA LEU A 18 -4.54 2.76 -8.09
C LEU A 18 -4.90 2.31 -9.51
N LEU A 19 -6.17 1.98 -9.73
CA LEU A 19 -6.72 1.45 -10.97
C LEU A 19 -8.06 2.13 -11.27
N TYR A 20 -8.42 2.22 -12.54
CA TYR A 20 -9.74 2.69 -12.96
C TYR A 20 -10.26 1.82 -14.11
N GLY A 21 -10.81 0.67 -13.76
CA GLY A 21 -11.12 -0.38 -14.72
C GLY A 21 -9.87 -0.78 -15.52
N ASP A 22 -10.01 -0.81 -16.84
CA ASP A 22 -8.95 -1.06 -17.82
C ASP A 22 -8.31 0.23 -18.37
N LYS A 23 -8.68 1.40 -17.84
CA LYS A 23 -8.24 2.69 -18.39
C LYS A 23 -6.79 3.01 -18.02
N VAL A 24 -6.07 3.54 -19.00
CA VAL A 24 -4.76 4.17 -18.82
C VAL A 24 -4.94 5.68 -18.97
N VAL A 25 -4.65 6.43 -17.91
CA VAL A 25 -4.77 7.89 -17.87
C VAL A 25 -3.39 8.48 -17.64
N LYS A 26 -2.98 9.42 -18.50
CA LYS A 26 -1.74 10.16 -18.36
C LYS A 26 -2.00 11.64 -18.60
N THR A 27 -2.16 12.40 -17.54
CA THR A 27 -2.28 13.86 -17.56
C THR A 27 -1.18 14.47 -16.68
N PRO A 28 -0.95 15.79 -16.74
CA PRO A 28 -0.01 16.46 -15.83
C PRO A 28 -0.35 16.29 -14.34
N SER A 29 -1.61 16.04 -14.00
CA SER A 29 -2.10 15.96 -12.61
C SER A 29 -2.49 14.55 -12.16
N LEU A 30 -2.62 13.57 -13.06
CA LEU A 30 -3.12 12.23 -12.76
C LEU A 30 -2.45 11.17 -13.65
N THR A 31 -1.98 10.11 -13.01
CA THR A 31 -1.45 8.92 -13.69
C THR A 31 -2.17 7.69 -13.17
N ILE A 32 -2.85 6.97 -14.06
CA ILE A 32 -3.52 5.68 -13.78
C ILE A 32 -3.05 4.66 -14.83
N PRO A 33 -2.66 3.44 -14.45
CA PRO A 33 -2.49 2.96 -13.07
C PRO A 33 -1.50 3.79 -12.26
N HIS A 34 -1.64 3.82 -10.94
CA HIS A 34 -0.68 4.53 -10.08
C HIS A 34 0.73 4.01 -10.38
N PRO A 35 1.69 4.88 -10.73
CA PRO A 35 2.92 4.48 -11.43
C PRO A 35 3.78 3.48 -10.65
N ARG A 36 3.68 3.49 -9.32
CA ARG A 36 4.45 2.61 -8.42
C ARG A 36 3.60 1.60 -7.65
N MET A 37 2.34 1.38 -8.03
CA MET A 37 1.49 0.43 -7.30
C MET A 37 2.06 -0.99 -7.30
N HIS A 38 2.68 -1.39 -8.41
CA HIS A 38 3.22 -2.72 -8.64
C HIS A 38 4.54 -2.99 -7.89
N GLU A 39 5.15 -1.96 -7.29
CA GLU A 39 6.40 -2.07 -6.51
C GLU A 39 6.15 -2.12 -4.99
N ARG A 40 4.93 -1.82 -4.54
CA ARG A 40 4.64 -1.52 -3.13
C ARG A 40 3.85 -2.65 -2.49
N ALA A 41 4.48 -3.40 -1.59
CA ALA A 41 3.83 -4.47 -0.87
C ALA A 41 2.62 -4.01 -0.05
N PHE A 42 2.69 -2.85 0.63
CA PHE A 42 1.56 -2.33 1.41
C PHE A 42 0.36 -1.93 0.54
N VAL A 43 0.54 -1.83 -0.78
CA VAL A 43 -0.54 -1.68 -1.76
C VAL A 43 -1.03 -3.05 -2.20
N LEU A 44 -0.11 -3.93 -2.64
CA LEU A 44 -0.45 -5.20 -3.26
C LEU A 44 -1.02 -6.25 -2.29
N VAL A 45 -0.52 -6.31 -1.03
CA VAL A 45 -1.01 -7.26 -0.02
C VAL A 45 -2.51 -7.08 0.25
N PRO A 46 -3.00 -5.90 0.70
CA PRO A 46 -4.43 -5.72 0.92
C PRO A 46 -5.24 -5.75 -0.38
N LEU A 47 -4.68 -5.28 -1.51
CA LEU A 47 -5.38 -5.35 -2.79
C LEU A 47 -5.60 -6.79 -3.26
N ALA A 48 -4.65 -7.70 -2.98
CA ALA A 48 -4.78 -9.11 -3.29
C ALA A 48 -5.85 -9.81 -2.43
N GLU A 49 -6.13 -9.30 -1.22
CA GLU A 49 -7.23 -9.83 -0.39
C GLU A 49 -8.60 -9.53 -1.01
N ILE A 50 -8.79 -8.34 -1.60
CA ILE A 50 -10.10 -7.88 -2.09
C ILE A 50 -10.31 -8.04 -3.59
N ALA A 51 -9.23 -8.03 -4.39
CA ALA A 51 -9.29 -8.04 -5.85
C ALA A 51 -8.07 -8.75 -6.48
N PRO A 52 -7.82 -10.03 -6.16
CA PRO A 52 -6.61 -10.74 -6.60
C PRO A 52 -6.48 -10.86 -8.12
N GLU A 53 -7.61 -10.94 -8.83
CA GLU A 53 -7.67 -11.14 -10.27
C GLU A 53 -7.75 -9.82 -11.06
N ALA A 54 -7.78 -8.66 -10.38
CA ALA A 54 -7.71 -7.37 -11.05
C ALA A 54 -6.41 -7.26 -11.84
N ARG A 55 -6.49 -6.84 -13.11
CA ARG A 55 -5.34 -6.76 -14.02
C ARG A 55 -4.81 -5.34 -14.12
N HIS A 56 -3.50 -5.21 -14.07
CA HIS A 56 -2.82 -3.96 -14.37
C HIS A 56 -2.83 -3.73 -15.90
N PRO A 57 -3.54 -2.72 -16.43
CA PRO A 57 -3.80 -2.58 -17.86
C PRO A 57 -2.53 -2.37 -18.71
N VAL A 58 -1.42 -1.90 -18.10
CA VAL A 58 -0.13 -1.75 -18.79
C VAL A 58 0.77 -2.98 -18.69
N LEU A 59 0.71 -3.75 -17.59
CA LEU A 59 1.63 -4.87 -17.36
C LEU A 59 0.99 -6.21 -17.75
N GLY A 60 -0.34 -6.25 -17.93
CA GLY A 60 -1.11 -7.47 -18.21
C GLY A 60 -1.23 -8.43 -17.02
N MET A 61 -0.55 -8.17 -15.92
CA MET A 61 -0.51 -9.02 -14.73
C MET A 61 -1.68 -8.77 -13.79
N THR A 62 -2.15 -9.84 -13.17
CA THR A 62 -3.07 -9.80 -12.03
C THR A 62 -2.37 -9.25 -10.79
N VAL A 63 -3.14 -8.71 -9.85
CA VAL A 63 -2.63 -8.29 -8.53
C VAL A 63 -1.92 -9.45 -7.82
N ARG A 64 -2.45 -10.67 -7.92
CA ARG A 64 -1.82 -11.88 -7.38
C ARG A 64 -0.42 -12.11 -7.96
N GLU A 65 -0.27 -12.01 -9.28
CA GLU A 65 1.02 -12.16 -9.97
C GLU A 65 1.99 -11.02 -9.62
N LEU A 66 1.49 -9.80 -9.46
CA LEU A 66 2.31 -8.66 -9.02
C LEU A 66 2.81 -8.85 -7.59
N LEU A 67 1.96 -9.34 -6.68
CA LEU A 67 2.34 -9.59 -5.29
C LEU A 67 3.49 -10.61 -5.17
N GLN A 68 3.52 -11.62 -6.04
CA GLN A 68 4.62 -12.60 -6.10
C GLN A 68 5.98 -11.99 -6.48
N ARG A 69 6.01 -10.75 -6.99
CA ARG A 69 7.22 -10.06 -7.46
C ARG A 69 7.76 -9.01 -6.49
N VAL A 70 7.14 -8.85 -5.32
CA VAL A 70 7.56 -7.88 -4.32
C VAL A 70 7.87 -8.56 -2.98
N ASP A 71 8.84 -8.03 -2.24
CA ASP A 71 9.08 -8.47 -0.86
C ASP A 71 7.98 -7.91 0.04
N ALA A 72 7.15 -8.80 0.61
CA ALA A 72 6.06 -8.43 1.50
C ALA A 72 6.50 -8.20 2.96
N LYS A 73 7.80 -8.35 3.28
CA LYS A 73 8.32 -8.04 4.62
C LYS A 73 7.96 -6.61 5.02
N GLY A 74 7.52 -6.46 6.27
CA GLY A 74 7.13 -5.15 6.81
C GLY A 74 5.67 -4.80 6.60
N VAL A 75 4.90 -5.64 5.89
CA VAL A 75 3.44 -5.50 5.80
C VAL A 75 2.79 -6.49 6.75
N TRP A 76 1.92 -5.98 7.61
CA TRP A 76 1.33 -6.76 8.69
C TRP A 76 -0.15 -6.45 8.79
N ARG A 77 -0.95 -7.48 9.08
CA ARG A 77 -2.36 -7.28 9.43
C ARG A 77 -2.42 -6.64 10.81
N PHE A 78 -3.09 -5.50 10.90
CA PHE A 78 -3.42 -4.91 12.19
C PHE A 78 -4.52 -5.74 12.85
N ASP A 79 -4.30 -6.13 14.11
CA ASP A 79 -5.27 -6.83 14.95
C ASP A 79 -5.36 -6.08 16.28
N PRO A 80 -6.47 -5.39 16.57
CA PRO A 80 -6.59 -4.60 17.80
C PRO A 80 -6.60 -5.45 19.08
N GLU A 81 -6.94 -6.75 18.98
CA GLU A 81 -7.05 -7.65 20.13
C GLU A 81 -5.77 -8.45 20.38
N ALA A 82 -4.88 -8.54 19.38
CA ALA A 82 -3.62 -9.24 19.53
C ALA A 82 -2.83 -8.67 20.72
N ALA A 83 -2.46 -9.57 21.65
CA ALA A 83 -1.75 -9.24 22.89
C ALA A 83 -0.48 -8.40 22.67
N TYR A 84 0.08 -8.47 21.47
CA TYR A 84 1.26 -7.74 21.02
C TYR A 84 1.08 -6.21 20.92
N TRP A 85 -0.15 -5.72 20.72
CA TRP A 85 -0.44 -4.28 20.66
C TRP A 85 -0.80 -3.68 22.03
N LYS A 86 -1.03 -4.53 23.05
CA LYS A 86 -1.35 -4.08 24.40
C LYS A 86 -0.10 -3.51 25.07
N GLY A 87 -0.14 -2.24 25.49
CA GLY A 87 0.95 -1.57 26.23
C GLY A 87 1.92 -0.73 25.39
N LEU A 88 1.60 -0.46 24.13
CA LEU A 88 2.43 0.35 23.23
C LEU A 88 2.54 1.81 23.71
N LYS A 89 3.76 2.27 24.03
CA LYS A 89 4.01 3.71 24.26
C LYS A 89 4.01 4.44 22.91
N ARG A 90 3.42 5.65 22.87
CA ARG A 90 3.42 6.52 21.69
C ARG A 90 4.85 6.64 21.12
N GLY A 91 5.03 6.27 19.85
CA GLY A 91 6.32 6.32 19.15
C GLY A 91 7.14 5.03 19.13
N LYS A 92 6.65 3.92 19.72
CA LYS A 92 7.30 2.59 19.57
C LYS A 92 6.42 1.67 18.74
N LEU A 93 6.73 1.47 17.46
CA LEU A 93 6.08 0.42 16.67
C LEU A 93 6.60 -0.95 17.12
N PRO A 94 5.72 -1.93 17.35
CA PRO A 94 6.15 -3.25 17.75
C PRO A 94 6.50 -4.05 16.46
N VAL A 95 7.48 -4.95 16.55
CA VAL A 95 7.86 -5.91 15.52
C VAL A 95 6.99 -7.17 15.62
N PRO A 96 5.92 -7.32 14.82
CA PRO A 96 5.05 -8.49 14.93
C PRO A 96 5.82 -9.79 14.70
N PRO A 97 5.37 -10.90 15.31
CA PRO A 97 5.94 -12.21 15.03
C PRO A 97 5.84 -12.47 13.52
N ARG A 98 6.90 -13.05 12.93
CA ARG A 98 6.88 -13.43 11.51
C ARG A 98 5.65 -14.30 11.27
N SER A 99 4.76 -13.86 10.39
CA SER A 99 3.77 -14.76 9.80
C SER A 99 4.55 -15.90 9.16
N THR A 100 4.26 -17.12 9.58
CA THR A 100 4.79 -18.34 8.97
C THR A 100 4.37 -18.44 7.52
#